data_AF-A0A939DSS8-F1
#
_entry.id   AF-A0A939DSS8-F1
#
_cell.length_a   1.000
_cell.length_b   1.000
_cell.length_c   1.000
_cell.angle_alpha   90.00
_cell.angle_beta   90.00
_cell.angle_gamma   90.00
#
_symmetry.space_group_name_H-M   'P 1'
#
loop_
_entity.id
_entity.type
_entity.pdbx_description
1 polymer ?
#
loop_
_entity_poly.entity_id
_entity_poly.type
_entity_poly.pdbx_seq_one_letter_code
_entity_poly.pdbx_strand_id
1 'polypeptide(L)'
;HVDSRMMAKAAVLSNVGARIVGAAYNGPHSANGIASLFIATGQDEANVVESHAGHLSHELLENDDLYLSVTLPSLIVATYGGGTGLPTQKECLNLLGCYGKG
;
A
#
# COMPACT_ATOMS: atom_id res chain seq x y z
N HIS A 1 10.08 23.04 -9.18
CA HIS A 1 9.29 22.08 -9.99
C HIS A 1 9.75 20.68 -9.60
N VAL A 2 8.85 19.72 -9.42
CA VAL A 2 9.20 18.30 -9.20
C VAL A 2 9.26 17.63 -10.58
N ASP A 3 10.30 16.84 -10.85
CA ASP A 3 10.45 16.06 -12.08
C ASP A 3 10.81 14.59 -11.78
N SER A 4 10.75 13.72 -12.80
CA SER A 4 11.02 12.28 -12.68
C SER A 4 12.41 11.99 -12.13
N ARG A 5 13.43 12.76 -12.56
CA ARG A 5 14.83 12.59 -12.13
C ARG A 5 15.00 12.93 -10.65
N MET A 6 14.35 13.97 -10.17
CA MET A 6 14.35 14.36 -8.77
C MET A 6 13.67 13.30 -7.91
N MET A 7 12.53 12.77 -8.35
CA MET A 7 11.83 11.69 -7.66
C MET A 7 12.66 10.40 -7.62
N ALA A 8 13.31 10.01 -8.72
CA ALA A 8 14.19 8.85 -8.77
C ALA A 8 15.35 8.99 -7.76
N LYS A 9 16.01 10.15 -7.72
CA LYS A 9 17.08 10.42 -6.73
C LYS A 9 16.58 10.34 -5.29
N ALA A 10 15.41 10.90 -5.02
CA ALA A 10 14.80 10.82 -3.69
C ALA A 10 14.46 9.37 -3.31
N ALA A 11 13.95 8.57 -4.24
CA ALA A 11 13.65 7.15 -4.04
C ALA A 11 14.91 6.32 -3.73
N VAL A 12 16.05 6.60 -4.39
CA VAL A 12 17.34 5.96 -4.02
C VAL A 12 17.70 6.26 -2.57
N LEU A 13 17.67 7.54 -2.18
CA LEU A 13 18.03 7.97 -0.81
C LEU A 13 17.10 7.35 0.24
N SER A 14 15.79 7.36 0.00
CA SER A 14 14.80 6.76 0.89
C SER A 14 15.01 5.24 1.01
N ASN A 15 15.24 4.56 -0.12
CA ASN A 15 15.48 3.11 -0.14
C ASN A 15 16.75 2.70 0.61
N VAL A 16 17.81 3.50 0.52
CA VAL A 16 19.05 3.27 1.28
C VAL A 16 18.81 3.51 2.77
N GLY A 17 18.16 4.61 3.12
CA GLY A 17 17.84 4.95 4.52
C GLY A 17 17.00 3.87 5.20
N ALA A 18 15.94 3.40 4.54
CA ALA A 18 15.07 2.34 5.04
C ALA A 18 15.84 1.02 5.31
N ARG A 19 16.78 0.67 4.44
CA ARG A 19 17.62 -0.54 4.62
C ARG A 19 18.58 -0.41 5.80
N ILE A 20 19.19 0.76 5.98
CA ILE A 20 20.13 1.01 7.10
C ILE A 20 19.44 0.84 8.45
N VAL A 21 18.19 1.28 8.56
CA VAL A 21 17.42 1.17 9.82
C VAL A 21 16.65 -0.14 9.96
N GLY A 22 16.72 -1.04 8.97
CA GLY A 22 15.99 -2.32 8.98
C GLY A 22 14.47 -2.15 8.92
N ALA A 23 13.96 -1.12 8.22
CA ALA A 23 12.52 -0.90 8.10
C ALA A 23 11.83 -2.01 7.30
N ALA A 24 10.62 -2.38 7.74
CA ALA A 24 9.78 -3.38 7.06
C ALA A 24 9.19 -2.90 5.71
N TYR A 25 9.29 -1.61 5.42
CA TYR A 25 8.88 -0.99 4.15
C TYR A 25 9.84 0.15 3.80
N ASN A 26 10.22 0.25 2.53
CA ASN A 26 11.16 1.27 2.03
C ASN A 26 10.51 2.33 1.14
N GLY A 27 9.20 2.25 0.91
CA GLY A 27 8.46 3.30 0.23
C GLY A 27 7.89 4.34 1.21
N PRO A 28 7.03 5.24 0.72
CA PRO A 28 6.52 6.37 1.50
C PRO A 28 5.62 5.92 2.66
N HIS A 29 4.32 5.65 2.41
CA HIS A 29 3.34 5.46 3.49
C HIS A 29 2.31 4.37 3.15
N SER A 30 2.76 3.12 2.93
CA SER A 30 1.84 1.98 2.68
C SER A 30 0.84 1.82 3.82
N ALA A 31 1.30 1.93 5.06
CA ALA A 31 0.47 1.80 6.26
C ALA A 31 -0.74 2.75 6.25
N ASN A 32 -0.57 4.02 5.85
CA ASN A 32 -1.67 5.00 5.84
C ASN A 32 -2.76 4.63 4.83
N GLY A 33 -2.36 4.22 3.61
CA GLY A 33 -3.29 3.81 2.57
C GLY A 33 -4.05 2.54 2.96
N ILE A 34 -3.33 1.56 3.49
CA ILE A 34 -3.88 0.28 3.93
C ILE A 34 -4.82 0.47 5.12
N ALA A 35 -4.42 1.21 6.15
CA ALA A 35 -5.26 1.51 7.31
C ALA A 35 -6.56 2.20 6.90
N SER A 36 -6.48 3.18 6.01
CA SER A 36 -7.66 3.88 5.49
C SER A 36 -8.62 2.92 4.78
N LEU A 37 -8.10 2.06 3.91
CA LEU A 37 -8.89 1.07 3.20
C LEU A 37 -9.47 0.02 4.16
N PHE A 38 -8.69 -0.40 5.16
CA PHE A 38 -9.09 -1.39 6.16
C PHE A 38 -10.27 -0.89 6.98
N ILE A 39 -10.18 0.33 7.52
CA ILE A 39 -11.25 0.97 8.28
C ILE A 39 -12.50 1.17 7.40
N ALA A 40 -12.32 1.66 6.17
CA ALA A 40 -13.42 1.93 5.26
C ALA A 40 -14.15 0.66 4.83
N THR A 41 -13.44 -0.45 4.63
CA THR A 41 -14.01 -1.70 4.08
C THR A 41 -14.23 -2.80 5.13
N GLY A 42 -13.99 -2.52 6.40
CA GLY A 42 -14.28 -3.44 7.51
C GLY A 42 -13.29 -4.59 7.64
N GLN A 43 -12.04 -4.36 7.27
CA GLN A 43 -10.93 -5.27 7.55
C GLN A 43 -10.51 -5.15 9.02
N ASP A 44 -9.69 -6.10 9.47
CA ASP A 44 -9.08 -6.03 10.79
C ASP A 44 -7.94 -4.99 10.80
N GLU A 45 -8.16 -3.86 11.48
CA GLU A 45 -7.20 -2.75 11.54
C GLU A 45 -5.85 -3.17 12.14
N ALA A 46 -5.84 -4.12 13.08
CA ALA A 46 -4.61 -4.58 13.71
C ALA A 46 -3.67 -5.28 12.71
N ASN A 47 -4.22 -5.84 11.62
CA ASN A 47 -3.44 -6.46 10.55
C ASN A 47 -2.70 -5.46 9.66
N VAL A 48 -2.84 -4.14 9.88
CA VAL A 48 -2.02 -3.12 9.22
C VAL A 48 -0.53 -3.38 9.45
N VAL A 49 -0.15 -3.78 10.67
CA VAL A 49 1.25 -4.06 11.06
C VAL A 49 1.91 -5.06 10.11
N GLU A 50 1.17 -6.10 9.72
CA GLU A 50 1.65 -7.11 8.78
C GLU A 50 1.48 -6.64 7.34
N SER A 51 0.28 -6.16 6.99
CA SER A 51 -0.11 -5.87 5.60
C SER A 51 0.67 -4.70 4.98
N HIS A 52 1.25 -3.81 5.79
CA HIS A 52 2.03 -2.67 5.30
C HIS A 52 3.46 -3.03 4.91
N ALA A 53 3.96 -4.19 5.35
CA ALA A 53 5.31 -4.64 5.03
C ALA A 53 5.43 -4.82 3.52
N GLY A 54 6.60 -4.48 2.96
CA GLY A 54 6.76 -4.60 1.52
C GLY A 54 8.00 -3.93 0.96
N HIS A 55 8.04 -3.86 -0.37
CA HIS A 55 9.15 -3.29 -1.11
C HIS A 55 8.68 -2.31 -2.18
N LEU A 56 9.23 -1.09 -2.19
CA LEU A 56 9.12 -0.16 -3.31
C LEU A 56 10.37 -0.26 -4.20
N SER A 57 10.16 -0.63 -5.46
CA SER A 57 11.17 -0.58 -6.52
C SER A 57 10.92 0.61 -7.44
N HIS A 58 11.98 1.21 -7.96
CA HIS A 58 11.89 2.32 -8.89
C HIS A 58 12.94 2.20 -9.98
N GLU A 59 12.63 2.72 -11.16
CA GLU A 59 13.52 2.81 -12.30
C GLU A 59 13.23 4.10 -13.06
N LEU A 60 14.28 4.91 -13.30
CA LEU A 60 14.19 6.01 -14.25
C LEU A 60 14.49 5.44 -15.63
N LEU A 61 13.50 5.47 -16.51
CA LEU A 61 13.58 4.93 -17.87
C LEU A 61 14.38 5.89 -18.78
N GLU A 62 14.88 5.36 -19.90
CA GLU A 62 15.69 6.15 -20.86
C GLU A 62 14.92 7.34 -21.46
N ASN A 63 13.59 7.26 -21.51
CA ASN A 63 12.69 8.30 -22.00
C ASN A 63 12.29 9.34 -20.93
N ASP A 64 12.96 9.35 -19.77
CA ASP A 64 12.68 10.22 -18.62
C ASP A 64 11.36 9.96 -17.86
N ASP A 65 10.70 8.84 -18.14
CA ASP A 65 9.60 8.36 -17.31
C ASP A 65 10.12 7.69 -16.03
N LEU A 66 9.35 7.79 -14.96
CA LEU A 66 9.64 7.11 -13.70
C LEU A 66 8.70 5.91 -13.53
N TYR A 67 9.27 4.71 -13.61
CA TYR A 67 8.59 3.48 -13.23
C TYR A 67 8.69 3.26 -11.73
N LEU A 68 7.54 2.99 -11.09
CA LEU A 68 7.44 2.63 -9.69
C LEU A 68 6.65 1.32 -9.56
N SER A 69 7.13 0.44 -8.69
CA SER A 69 6.43 -0.78 -8.33
C SER A 69 6.44 -0.96 -6.81
N VAL A 70 5.34 -1.48 -6.28
CA VAL A 70 5.18 -1.79 -4.87
C VAL A 70 4.77 -3.25 -4.73
N THR A 71 5.56 -4.00 -3.96
CA THR A 71 5.27 -5.39 -3.61
C THR A 71 4.87 -5.47 -2.15
N LEU A 72 3.65 -5.94 -1.88
CA LEU A 72 3.12 -6.20 -0.52
C LEU A 72 2.94 -7.72 -0.36
N PRO A 73 3.91 -8.44 0.22
CA PRO A 73 3.90 -9.91 0.24
C PRO A 73 2.89 -10.52 1.21
N SER A 74 2.40 -9.75 2.18
CA SER A 74 1.57 -10.24 3.28
C SER A 74 0.29 -9.42 3.48
N LEU A 75 -0.31 -8.96 2.37
CA LEU A 75 -1.59 -8.24 2.41
C LEU A 75 -2.74 -9.19 2.82
N ILE A 76 -3.28 -8.99 4.03
CA ILE A 76 -4.38 -9.79 4.58
C ILE A 76 -5.68 -9.03 4.37
N VAL A 77 -6.54 -9.51 3.46
CA VAL A 77 -7.81 -8.88 3.12
C VAL A 77 -8.93 -9.90 2.93
N ALA A 78 -10.17 -9.47 3.15
CA ALA A 78 -11.37 -10.27 2.94
C ALA A 78 -12.54 -9.41 2.42
N THR A 79 -13.46 -10.07 1.74
CA THR A 79 -14.68 -9.46 1.16
C THR A 79 -15.97 -9.95 1.81
N TYR A 80 -15.86 -10.89 2.75
CA TYR A 80 -16.97 -11.48 3.47
C TYR A 80 -16.54 -11.95 4.87
N GLY A 81 -17.38 -11.69 5.88
CA GLY A 81 -17.12 -12.03 7.27
C GLY A 81 -16.51 -10.88 8.08
N GLY A 82 -16.57 -10.98 9.41
CA GLY A 82 -16.07 -9.94 10.31
C GLY A 82 -16.73 -8.57 10.08
N GLY A 83 -15.93 -7.51 10.06
CA GLY A 83 -16.39 -6.12 9.88
C GLY A 83 -16.95 -5.82 8.49
N THR A 84 -16.65 -6.64 7.47
CA THR A 84 -17.11 -6.44 6.08
C THR A 84 -18.64 -6.48 5.92
N GLY A 85 -19.35 -7.08 6.89
CA GLY A 85 -20.81 -7.20 6.89
C GLY A 85 -21.54 -6.00 7.48
N LEU A 86 -20.83 -5.07 8.14
CA LEU A 86 -21.44 -3.87 8.72
C LEU A 86 -21.97 -2.94 7.61
N PRO A 87 -23.08 -2.21 7.83
CA PRO A 87 -23.76 -1.47 6.77
C PRO A 87 -22.84 -0.54 5.97
N THR A 88 -22.08 0.33 6.65
CA THR A 88 -21.21 1.32 6.00
C THR A 88 -19.99 0.68 5.32
N GLN A 89 -19.37 -0.32 5.96
CA GLN A 89 -18.22 -1.04 5.40
C GLN A 89 -18.61 -1.84 4.16
N LYS A 90 -19.79 -2.46 4.19
CA LYS A 90 -20.38 -3.16 3.05
C LYS A 90 -20.66 -2.21 1.88
N GLU A 91 -21.18 -1.00 2.15
CA GLU A 91 -21.35 0.02 1.12
C GLU A 91 -20.02 0.35 0.44
N CYS A 92 -18.95 0.56 1.22
CA CYS A 92 -17.61 0.79 0.65
C CYS A 92 -17.11 -0.39 -0.20
N LEU A 93 -17.33 -1.64 0.21
CA LEU A 93 -17.00 -2.81 -0.61
C LEU A 93 -17.85 -2.91 -1.89
N ASN A 94 -19.13 -2.49 -1.84
CA ASN A 94 -19.98 -2.43 -3.03
C ASN A 94 -19.53 -1.35 -4.03
N LEU A 95 -19.03 -0.20 -3.54
CA LEU A 95 -18.45 0.84 -4.40
C LEU A 95 -17.24 0.31 -5.20
N LEU A 96 -16.48 -0.61 -4.61
CA LEU A 96 -15.35 -1.29 -5.26
C LEU A 96 -15.78 -2.50 -6.12
N GLY A 97 -17.06 -2.91 -6.06
CA GLY A 97 -17.55 -4.12 -6.71
C GLY A 97 -17.00 -5.42 -6.11
N CYS A 98 -16.58 -5.39 -4.84
CA CYS A 98 -15.85 -6.50 -4.21
C CYS A 98 -16.65 -7.25 -3.14
N TYR A 99 -17.86 -6.84 -2.76
CA TYR A 99 -18.59 -7.52 -1.69
C TYR A 99 -19.09 -8.90 -2.11
N GLY A 100 -18.75 -9.95 -1.34
CA GLY A 100 -19.18 -11.32 -1.62
C GLY A 100 -18.15 -12.38 -1.27
N LYS A 101 -18.45 -13.64 -1.59
CA LYS A 101 -17.59 -14.80 -1.31
C LYS A 101 -16.61 -15.15 -2.44
N GLY A 102 -16.60 -14.37 -3.53
CA GLY A 102 -15.94 -14.70 -4.80
C GLY A 102 -16.89 -14.45 -5.94
#